data_AF-A0A947JB56-F1
#
_entry.id   AF-A0A947JB56-F1
#
_cell.length_a   1.000
_cell.length_b   1.000
_cell.length_c   1.000
_cell.angle_alpha   90.00
_cell.angle_beta   90.00
_cell.angle_gamma   90.00
#
_symmetry.space_group_name_H-M   'P 1'
#
loop_
_entity.id
_entity.type
_entity.pdbx_description
1 polymer ?
#
loop_
_entity_poly.entity_id
_entity_poly.type
_entity_poly.pdbx_seq_one_letter_code
_entity_poly.pdbx_strand_id
1 'polypeptide(L)' 'MDGAHTQECVAAAMKLSRPHYSNIETGRVMINYNHLQALAGFYGISVAELVADDGPQL' A
#
# COMPACT_ATOMS: atom_id res chain seq x y z
N MET A 1 -16.84 8.19 6.96
CA MET A 1 -15.98 9.37 6.74
C MET A 1 -14.95 8.93 5.72
N ASP A 2 -15.17 9.26 4.45
CA ASP A 2 -14.16 9.08 3.40
C ASP A 2 -13.08 10.15 3.56
N GLY A 3 -12.21 9.95 4.54
CA GLY A 3 -10.96 10.69 4.63
C GLY A 3 -10.01 10.08 3.62
N ALA A 4 -9.86 10.71 2.45
CA ALA A 4 -8.94 10.24 1.42
C ALA A 4 -7.56 9.93 2.04
N HIS A 5 -7.16 8.67 2.01
CA HIS A 5 -5.85 8.25 2.51
C HIS A 5 -4.77 8.89 1.62
N THR A 6 -4.00 9.82 2.17
CA THR A 6 -2.89 10.45 1.46
C THR A 6 -1.67 9.52 1.45
N GLN A 7 -0.77 9.73 0.49
CA GLN A 7 0.51 9.00 0.46
C GLN A 7 1.30 9.20 1.76
N GLU A 8 1.18 10.36 2.40
CA GLU A 8 1.78 10.64 3.70
C GLU A 8 1.23 9.72 4.81
N CYS A 9 -0.09 9.51 4.85
CA CYS A 9 -0.72 8.62 5.83
C CYS A 9 -0.31 7.17 5.62
N VAL A 10 -0.30 6.70 4.37
CA VAL A 10 0.10 5.32 4.05
C VAL A 10 1.58 5.10 4.33
N ALA A 11 2.44 6.04 3.93
CA ALA A 11 3.88 5.97 4.22
C ALA A 11 4.15 5.92 5.73
N ALA A 12 3.44 6.74 6.53
CA ALA A 12 3.56 6.73 7.97
C ALA A 12 3.16 5.36 8.57
N ALA A 13 2.06 4.77 8.11
CA ALA A 13 1.64 3.44 8.54
C ALA A 13 2.66 2.33 8.19
N MET A 14 3.33 2.47 7.05
CA MET A 14 4.39 1.57 6.60
C MET A 14 5.77 1.89 7.21
N LYS A 15 5.88 2.94 8.03
CA LYS A 15 7.15 3.47 8.57
C LYS A 15 8.16 3.84 7.47
N LEU A 16 7.65 4.36 6.36
CA LEU A 16 8.40 4.85 5.21
C LEU A 16 8.32 6.36 5.11
N SER A 17 9.23 6.95 4.35
CA SER A 17 9.07 8.33 3.88
C SER A 17 8.10 8.35 2.70
N ARG A 18 7.37 9.47 2.51
CA ARG A 18 6.47 9.65 1.35
C ARG A 18 7.18 9.38 0.01
N PRO A 19 8.42 9.87 -0.24
CA PRO A 19 9.13 9.55 -1.48
C PRO A 19 9.43 8.05 -1.66
N HIS A 20 9.72 7.33 -0.57
CA HIS A 20 9.94 5.89 -0.65
C HIS A 20 8.64 5.17 -1.04
N TYR A 21 7.52 5.51 -0.38
CA TYR A 21 6.23 4.93 -0.72
C TYR A 21 5.81 5.25 -2.17
N SER A 22 6.03 6.48 -2.63
CA SER A 22 5.80 6.85 -4.04
C SER A 22 6.63 6.02 -5.03
N ASN A 23 7.88 5.67 -4.68
CA ASN A 23 8.69 4.77 -5.50
C ASN A 23 8.16 3.33 -5.51
N ILE A 24 7.50 2.88 -4.43
CA ILE A 24 6.83 1.57 -4.39
C ILE A 24 5.60 1.58 -5.29
N GLU A 25 4.71 2.57 -5.15
CA GLU A 25 3.48 2.68 -5.97
C GLU A 25 3.79 2.81 -7.47
N THR A 26 4.88 3.49 -7.83
CA THR A 26 5.31 3.65 -9.23
C THR A 26 6.16 2.49 -9.76
N GLY A 27 6.34 1.42 -8.98
CA GLY A 27 7.09 0.22 -9.38
C GLY A 27 8.60 0.41 -9.49
N ARG A 28 9.15 1.53 -9.03
CA ARG A 28 10.61 1.79 -9.01
C ARG A 28 11.33 1.03 -7.90
N VAL A 29 10.61 0.70 -6.83
CA VAL A 29 11.10 -0.10 -5.71
C VAL A 29 10.15 -1.25 -5.50
N MET A 30 10.69 -2.47 -5.40
CA MET A 30 9.87 -3.63 -5.06
C MET A 30 9.37 -3.54 -3.62
N ILE A 31 8.07 -3.80 -3.46
CA ILE A 31 7.47 -3.98 -2.14
C ILE A 31 7.91 -5.34 -1.56
N ASN A 32 8.18 -5.38 -0.25
CA ASN A 32 8.49 -6.62 0.46
C ASN A 32 7.30 -7.08 1.29
N TYR A 33 7.39 -8.29 1.87
CA TYR A 33 6.29 -8.88 2.63
C TYR A 33 5.90 -8.05 3.88
N ASN A 34 6.87 -7.46 4.60
CA ASN A 34 6.57 -6.63 5.77
C ASN A 34 5.78 -5.37 5.37
N HIS A 35 6.14 -4.76 4.23
CA HIS A 35 5.41 -3.64 3.66
C HIS A 35 3.99 -4.04 3.25
N LEU A 36 3.80 -5.22 2.64
CA LEU A 36 2.48 -5.74 2.30
C LEU A 36 1.61 -5.95 3.55
N GLN A 37 2.17 -6.50 4.63
CA GLN A 37 1.44 -6.67 5.89
C GLN A 37 1.01 -5.33 6.50
N ALA A 38 1.90 -4.33 6.50
CA ALA A 38 1.59 -3.00 7.01
C ALA A 38 0.50 -2.31 6.16
N LEU A 39 0.59 -2.44 4.84
CA LEU A 39 -0.37 -1.86 3.89
C LEU A 39 -1.75 -2.52 4.02
N ALA A 40 -1.80 -3.85 4.11
CA ALA A 40 -3.04 -4.60 4.32
C ALA A 40 -3.69 -4.22 5.66
N GLY A 41 -2.89 -4.13 6.73
CA GLY A 41 -3.35 -3.68 8.05
C GLY A 41 -3.88 -2.24 8.05
N PHE A 42 -3.29 -1.35 7.27
CA PHE A 42 -3.77 0.02 7.11
C PHE A 42 -5.16 0.08 6.47
N TYR A 43 -5.42 -0.76 5.47
CA TYR A 43 -6.72 -0.85 4.80
C TYR A 43 -7.73 -1.79 5.48
N GLY A 44 -7.32 -2.49 6.54
CA GLY A 44 -8.18 -3.43 7.26
C GLY A 44 -8.52 -4.70 6.48
N ILE A 45 -7.69 -5.08 5.51
CA ILE A 45 -7.85 -6.29 4.68
C ILE A 45 -6.72 -7.29 4.93
N SER A 46 -6.85 -8.51 4.44
CA SER A 46 -5.76 -9.49 4.44
C SER A 46 -4.71 -9.18 3.36
N VAL A 47 -3.49 -9.69 3.53
CA VAL A 47 -2.46 -9.62 2.49
C VAL A 47 -2.90 -10.32 1.20
N ALA A 48 -3.69 -11.40 1.32
CA ALA A 48 -4.22 -12.12 0.18
C ALA A 48 -5.19 -11.26 -0.65
N GLU A 49 -6.08 -10.51 0.02
CA GLU A 49 -6.97 -9.55 -0.65
C GLU A 49 -6.19 -8.39 -1.27
N LEU A 50 -5.13 -7.91 -0.61
CA LEU A 50 -4.30 -6.82 -1.13
C LEU A 50 -3.57 -7.18 -2.44
N VAL A 51 -3.17 -8.45 -2.61
CA VAL A 51 -2.44 -8.95 -3.79
C VAL A 51 -3.31 -9.74 -4.75
N ALA A 52 -4.62 -9.87 -4.45
CA ALA A 52 -5.56 -10.52 -5.34
C ALA A 52 -5.55 -9.76 -6.66
N ASP A 53 -5.28 -10.47 -7.74
CA ASP A 53 -5.43 -9.94 -9.08
C ASP A 53 -6.92 -9.91 -9.40
N ASP A 54 -7.57 -8.76 -9.23
CA ASP A 54 -9.00 -8.57 -9.54
C ASP A 54 -9.28 -8.56 -11.06
N GLY A 55 -8.29 -8.96 -11.89
CA GLY A 55 -8.41 -9.00 -13.34
C GLY A 55 -8.64 -7.62 -13.96
N PRO A 56 -8.69 -7.52 -15.30
CA PRO A 56 -8.90 -6.24 -15.97
C PRO A 56 -10.28 -5.69 -15.61
N GLN A 57 -10.31 -4.54 -14.94
CA GLN A 57 -11.50 -3.68 -14.93
C GLN A 57 -11.69 -3.18 -16.37
N LEU A 58 -12.64 -3.81 -17.07
CA LEU A 58 -13.06 -3.48 -18.45
C LEU A 58 -13.56 -2.05 -18.58
#